data_AF-A0A8S3JQM3-F1
#
_entry.id   AF-A0A8S3JQM3-F1
#
_cell.length_a   1.000
_cell.length_b   1.000
_cell.length_c   1.000
_cell.angle_alpha   90.00
_cell.angle_beta   90.00
_cell.angle_gamma   90.00
#
_symmetry.space_group_name_H-M   'P 1'
#
loop_
_entity.id
_entity.type
_entity.pdbx_description
1 polymer ?
#
loop_
_entity_poly.entity_id
_entity_poly.type
_entity_poly.pdbx_seq_one_letter_code
_entity_poly.pdbx_strand_id
1 'polypeptide(L)'
;MGIARSLDPSGQQTQIGCVQFMPPEFFIGASSDGHVKCDEKLDIYTYGLTLNQLFTETIHDFRFSSPLPRVTLTKTSPIFYDEIILRCLDGDSKRRPTAVEIEKTFEFYEEAFLETMNSDSYSRMNTKQKDQVFIEFYEKNKIPIQRFVKEKFPQEFIQEIPVELSNKQKQPTTPDDEHSTGSCRVN
;
A
#
# COMPACT_ATOMS: atom_id res chain seq x y z
N MET A 1 -2.43 -13.71 21.14
CA MET A 1 -2.96 -12.42 21.65
C MET A 1 -1.79 -11.49 21.91
N GLY A 2 -1.78 -10.31 21.32
CA GLY A 2 -0.73 -9.32 21.59
C GLY A 2 -0.79 -8.82 23.03
N ILE A 3 0.37 -8.50 23.61
CA ILE A 3 0.50 -8.00 25.00
C ILE A 3 -0.44 -6.80 25.25
N ALA A 4 -0.66 -5.97 24.23
CA ALA A 4 -1.57 -4.82 24.27
C ALA A 4 -3.00 -5.20 24.70
N ARG A 5 -3.53 -6.36 24.28
CA ARG A 5 -4.87 -6.83 24.68
C ARG A 5 -4.89 -7.49 26.06
N SER A 6 -3.76 -8.05 26.49
CA SER A 6 -3.63 -8.60 27.84
C SER A 6 -3.63 -7.52 28.93
N LEU A 7 -3.20 -6.30 28.57
CA LEU A 7 -3.13 -5.16 29.47
C LEU A 7 -4.42 -4.31 29.49
N ASP A 8 -5.23 -4.38 28.44
CA ASP A 8 -6.55 -3.77 28.41
C ASP A 8 -7.64 -4.76 27.97
N PRO A 9 -8.20 -5.52 28.93
CA PRO A 9 -9.29 -6.46 28.67
C PRO A 9 -10.58 -5.76 28.20
N SER A 10 -10.71 -4.44 28.45
CA SER A 10 -11.90 -3.66 28.09
C SER A 10 -11.89 -3.20 26.64
N GLY A 11 -10.76 -3.32 25.93
CA GLY A 11 -10.64 -2.98 24.50
C GLY A 11 -10.77 -1.49 24.20
N GLN A 12 -10.60 -0.61 25.19
CA GLN A 12 -10.73 0.84 25.04
C GLN A 12 -9.44 1.48 24.50
N GLN A 13 -8.26 0.96 24.85
CA GLN A 13 -6.95 1.47 24.44
C GLN A 13 -6.65 1.26 22.95
N THR A 14 -7.33 0.34 22.27
CA THR A 14 -7.21 0.21 20.80
C THR A 14 -7.79 1.40 20.03
N GLN A 15 -8.51 2.34 20.69
CA GLN A 15 -8.97 3.58 20.05
C GLN A 15 -7.89 4.68 19.94
N ILE A 16 -6.75 4.56 20.63
CA ILE A 16 -5.66 5.54 20.60
C ILE A 16 -4.53 5.03 19.69
N GLY A 17 -4.82 4.95 18.39
CA GLY A 17 -3.85 4.58 17.36
C GLY A 17 -3.67 5.68 16.32
N CYS A 18 -2.60 5.62 15.52
CA CYS A 18 -2.44 6.47 14.36
C CYS A 18 -3.49 6.08 13.29
N VAL A 19 -4.70 6.65 13.38
CA VAL A 19 -5.86 6.33 12.53
C VAL A 19 -5.55 6.38 11.03
N GLN A 20 -4.57 7.19 10.64
CA GLN A 20 -4.11 7.29 9.25
C GLN A 20 -3.48 6.01 8.72
N PHE A 21 -2.99 5.11 9.58
CA PHE A 21 -2.39 3.83 9.18
C PHE A 21 -3.38 2.66 9.26
N MET A 22 -4.59 2.89 9.78
CA MET A 22 -5.57 1.84 9.96
C MET A 22 -6.28 1.52 8.64
N PRO A 23 -6.50 0.23 8.33
CA PRO A 23 -7.24 -0.16 7.13
C PRO A 23 -8.73 0.16 7.25
N PRO A 24 -9.47 0.20 6.13
CA PRO A 24 -10.88 0.61 6.12
C PRO A 24 -11.77 -0.26 7.02
N GLU A 25 -11.54 -1.57 7.10
CA GLU A 25 -12.35 -2.47 7.94
C GLU A 25 -12.22 -2.21 9.45
N PHE A 26 -11.15 -1.52 9.88
CA PHE A 26 -11.02 -1.06 11.26
C PHE A 26 -12.18 -0.15 11.68
N PHE A 27 -12.76 0.58 10.73
CA PHE A 27 -13.85 1.54 10.95
C PHE A 27 -15.25 0.95 10.69
N ILE A 28 -15.35 -0.22 10.05
CA ILE A 28 -16.62 -0.82 9.61
C ILE A 28 -17.31 -1.64 10.71
N GLY A 29 -16.57 -2.14 11.71
CA GLY A 29 -17.16 -3.11 12.64
C GLY A 29 -16.51 -3.14 14.00
N ALA A 30 -17.14 -2.44 14.95
CA ALA A 30 -17.38 -3.05 16.25
C ALA A 30 -18.31 -4.26 16.02
N SER A 31 -17.92 -5.43 16.52
CA SER A 31 -18.80 -6.60 16.62
C SER A 31 -20.06 -6.21 17.41
N SER A 32 -21.09 -7.06 17.45
CA SER A 32 -22.28 -6.90 18.32
C SER A 32 -21.96 -6.54 19.77
N ASP A 33 -20.73 -6.85 20.19
CA ASP A 33 -20.21 -6.72 21.54
C ASP A 33 -19.36 -5.44 21.72
N GLY A 34 -19.34 -4.53 20.74
CA GLY A 34 -18.56 -3.29 20.77
C GLY A 34 -17.08 -3.44 20.39
N HIS A 35 -16.60 -4.67 20.16
CA HIS A 35 -15.18 -4.93 19.92
C HIS A 35 -14.79 -4.93 18.44
N VAL A 36 -13.79 -4.14 18.08
CA VAL A 36 -13.14 -4.18 16.77
C VAL A 36 -12.42 -5.52 16.60
N LYS A 37 -12.73 -6.23 15.51
CA LYS A 37 -12.02 -7.45 15.13
C LYS A 37 -10.62 -7.06 14.61
N CYS A 38 -9.63 -7.11 15.49
CA CYS A 38 -8.24 -7.02 15.08
C CYS A 38 -7.73 -8.42 14.74
N ASP A 39 -7.32 -8.60 13.49
CA ASP A 39 -6.58 -9.75 13.02
C ASP A 39 -5.15 -9.33 12.64
N GLU A 40 -4.30 -10.31 12.35
CA GLU A 40 -2.93 -10.10 11.89
C GLU A 40 -2.85 -9.32 10.56
N LYS A 41 -3.95 -9.20 9.82
CA LYS A 41 -4.00 -8.51 8.53
C LYS A 41 -4.08 -6.99 8.67
N LEU A 42 -4.44 -6.47 9.84
CA LEU A 42 -4.30 -5.04 10.15
C LEU A 42 -2.82 -4.62 10.14
N ASP A 43 -1.95 -5.44 10.71
CA ASP A 43 -0.51 -5.18 10.76
C ASP A 43 0.10 -5.23 9.37
N ILE A 44 -0.36 -6.16 8.52
CA ILE A 44 0.06 -6.26 7.11
C ILE A 44 -0.28 -4.98 6.33
N TYR A 45 -1.48 -4.43 6.53
CA TYR A 45 -1.86 -3.17 5.88
C TYR A 45 -0.98 -2.01 6.34
N THR A 46 -0.80 -1.87 7.65
CA THR A 46 0.07 -0.85 8.25
C THR A 46 1.50 -0.97 7.74
N TYR A 47 2.00 -2.20 7.61
CA TYR A 47 3.29 -2.50 7.05
C TYR A 47 3.41 -2.03 5.60
N GLY A 48 2.39 -2.28 4.76
CA GLY A 48 2.36 -1.80 3.37
C GLY A 48 2.48 -0.28 3.26
N LEU A 49 1.76 0.47 4.09
CA LEU A 49 1.87 1.94 4.14
C LEU A 49 3.26 2.39 4.57
N THR A 50 3.78 1.77 5.63
CA THR A 50 5.11 2.07 6.17
C THR A 50 6.20 1.79 5.15
N LEU A 51 6.10 0.67 4.43
CA LEU A 51 7.05 0.28 3.39
C LEU A 51 7.03 1.27 2.22
N ASN A 52 5.84 1.69 1.76
CA ASN A 52 5.74 2.73 0.74
C ASN A 52 6.36 4.05 1.20
N GLN A 53 6.07 4.46 2.44
CA GLN A 53 6.64 5.67 3.03
C GLN A 53 8.16 5.58 3.14
N LEU A 54 8.72 4.41 3.47
CA LEU A 54 10.16 4.19 3.54
C LEU A 54 10.86 4.45 2.20
N PHE A 55 10.31 3.94 1.09
CA PHE A 55 10.94 4.09 -0.23
C PHE A 55 10.61 5.40 -0.95
N THR A 56 9.55 6.08 -0.55
CA THR A 56 9.13 7.34 -1.20
C THR A 56 9.48 8.57 -0.38
N GLU A 57 9.82 8.39 0.90
CA GLU A 57 9.94 9.42 1.93
C GLU A 57 8.68 10.30 2.04
N THR A 58 7.55 9.80 1.54
CA THR A 58 6.31 10.54 1.40
C THR A 58 5.22 9.87 2.21
N ILE A 59 4.61 10.64 3.10
CA ILE A 59 3.44 10.20 3.87
C ILE A 59 2.23 10.14 2.93
N HIS A 60 1.41 9.11 3.07
CA HIS A 60 0.15 8.99 2.34
C HIS A 60 -0.84 10.08 2.75
N ASP A 61 -1.76 10.41 1.85
CA ASP A 61 -2.89 11.28 2.19
C ASP A 61 -3.92 10.47 2.99
N PHE A 62 -4.47 11.08 4.03
CA PHE A 62 -5.52 10.51 4.86
C PHE A 62 -6.66 11.51 4.96
N ARG A 63 -7.83 11.11 4.45
CA ARG A 63 -9.04 11.92 4.53
C ARG A 63 -10.13 11.16 5.25
N PHE A 64 -10.71 11.81 6.24
CA PHE A 64 -11.92 11.32 6.86
C PHE A 64 -13.10 11.63 5.92
N SER A 65 -13.47 10.66 5.08
CA SER A 65 -14.63 10.74 4.19
C SER A 65 -15.81 9.94 4.72
N SER A 66 -17.03 10.38 4.46
CA SER A 66 -18.23 9.54 4.61
C SER A 66 -18.36 8.64 3.37
N PRO A 67 -18.58 7.31 3.50
CA PRO A 67 -18.91 6.57 4.72
C PRO A 67 -17.70 6.02 5.50
N LEU A 68 -16.49 6.01 4.92
CA LEU A 68 -15.28 5.48 5.55
C LEU A 68 -14.04 6.34 5.26
N PRO A 69 -13.06 6.38 6.18
CA PRO A 69 -11.77 7.03 5.93
C PRO A 69 -11.09 6.45 4.69
N ARG A 70 -10.45 7.32 3.92
CA ARG A 70 -9.73 6.96 2.70
C ARG A 70 -8.25 7.29 2.87
N VAL A 71 -7.43 6.26 2.74
CA VAL A 71 -5.98 6.37 2.57
C VAL A 71 -5.66 6.37 1.08
N THR A 72 -4.83 7.31 0.63
CA THR A 72 -4.38 7.39 -0.77
C THR A 72 -2.87 7.61 -0.82
N LEU A 73 -2.17 6.79 -1.60
CA LEU A 73 -0.75 7.00 -1.85
C LEU A 73 -0.57 8.21 -2.76
N THR A 74 0.13 9.24 -2.27
CA THR A 74 0.50 10.44 -3.02
C THR A 74 1.66 10.16 -3.98
N LYS A 75 2.52 9.21 -3.62
CA LYS A 75 3.62 8.69 -4.41
C LYS A 75 3.72 7.18 -4.18
N THR A 76 3.89 6.42 -5.25
CA THR A 76 4.10 4.98 -5.20
C THR A 76 5.60 4.68 -5.20
N SER A 77 6.00 3.68 -4.41
CA SER A 77 7.37 3.19 -4.43
C SER A 77 7.74 2.69 -5.85
N PRO A 78 8.95 2.98 -6.36
CA PRO A 78 9.43 2.36 -7.59
C PRO A 78 9.84 0.88 -7.37
N ILE A 79 9.91 0.44 -6.11
CA ILE A 79 10.39 -0.89 -5.71
C ILE A 79 9.35 -1.55 -4.82
N PHE A 80 9.12 -2.84 -5.02
CA PHE A 80 8.19 -3.67 -4.26
C PHE A 80 6.71 -3.28 -4.35
N TYR A 81 6.35 -2.35 -5.24
CA TYR A 81 5.00 -1.81 -5.28
C TYR A 81 3.97 -2.88 -5.66
N ASP A 82 4.12 -3.48 -6.84
CA ASP A 82 3.14 -4.42 -7.37
C ASP A 82 3.13 -5.76 -6.60
N GLU A 83 4.29 -6.23 -6.15
CA GLU A 83 4.41 -7.54 -5.49
C GLU A 83 4.09 -7.57 -3.99
N ILE A 84 4.30 -6.47 -3.27
CA ILE A 84 4.21 -6.43 -1.81
C ILE A 84 3.26 -5.30 -1.39
N ILE A 85 3.60 -4.05 -1.70
CA ILE A 85 2.89 -2.88 -1.13
C ILE A 85 1.42 -2.90 -1.56
N LEU A 86 1.14 -3.03 -2.85
CA LEU A 86 -0.22 -3.01 -3.38
C LEU A 86 -1.08 -4.12 -2.76
N ARG A 87 -0.52 -5.32 -2.61
CA ARG A 87 -1.22 -6.46 -1.98
C ARG A 87 -1.44 -6.24 -0.49
N CYS A 88 -0.48 -5.64 0.22
CA CYS A 88 -0.66 -5.28 1.63
C CYS A 88 -1.81 -4.28 1.81
N LEU A 89 -2.00 -3.37 0.85
CA LEU A 89 -3.03 -2.33 0.88
C LEU A 89 -4.37 -2.77 0.29
N ASP A 90 -4.57 -4.07 0.06
CA ASP A 90 -5.83 -4.59 -0.45
C ASP A 90 -6.98 -4.31 0.54
N GLY A 91 -8.12 -3.85 0.01
CA GLY A 91 -9.32 -3.58 0.80
C GLY A 91 -9.98 -4.83 1.39
N ASP A 92 -9.72 -6.01 0.84
CA ASP A 92 -10.11 -7.30 1.41
C ASP A 92 -8.92 -7.89 2.18
N SER A 93 -9.05 -8.01 3.50
CA SER A 93 -7.99 -8.49 4.38
C SER A 93 -7.54 -9.92 4.06
N LYS A 94 -8.42 -10.74 3.45
CA LYS A 94 -8.09 -12.12 3.03
C LYS A 94 -7.10 -12.17 1.87
N ARG A 95 -7.04 -11.11 1.06
CA ARG A 95 -6.18 -11.02 -0.13
C ARG A 95 -4.80 -10.45 0.17
N ARG A 96 -4.66 -9.83 1.34
CA ARG A 96 -3.36 -9.35 1.82
C ARG A 96 -2.43 -10.54 2.06
N PRO A 97 -1.12 -10.40 1.80
CA PRO A 97 -0.16 -11.47 2.03
C PRO A 97 -0.08 -11.81 3.52
N THR A 98 0.57 -12.93 3.83
CA THR A 98 1.00 -13.22 5.22
C THR A 98 2.36 -12.58 5.49
N ALA A 99 2.71 -12.39 6.76
CA ALA A 99 4.06 -11.92 7.12
C ALA A 99 5.15 -12.87 6.60
N VAL A 100 4.89 -14.18 6.63
CA VAL A 100 5.78 -15.21 6.08
C VAL A 100 5.96 -15.05 4.58
N GLU A 101 4.90 -14.75 3.83
CA GLU A 101 5.00 -14.48 2.39
C GLU A 101 5.87 -13.27 2.09
N ILE A 102 5.71 -12.19 2.86
CA ILE A 102 6.51 -10.97 2.73
C ILE A 102 7.98 -11.27 3.05
N GLU A 103 8.24 -11.92 4.18
CA GLU A 103 9.58 -12.31 4.62
C GLU A 103 10.28 -13.17 3.57
N LYS A 104 9.63 -14.23 3.10
CA LYS A 104 10.18 -15.08 2.03
C LYS A 104 10.44 -14.28 0.76
N THR A 105 9.57 -13.37 0.38
CA THR A 105 9.82 -12.53 -0.80
C THR A 105 11.11 -11.72 -0.63
N PHE A 106 11.37 -11.14 0.55
CA PHE A 106 12.61 -10.41 0.82
C PHE A 106 13.84 -11.31 0.90
N GLU A 107 13.74 -12.50 1.51
CA GLU A 107 14.83 -13.47 1.51
C GLU A 107 15.27 -13.83 0.08
N PHE A 108 14.31 -14.03 -0.85
CA PHE A 108 14.64 -14.31 -2.25
C PHE A 108 15.34 -13.12 -2.95
N TYR A 109 14.91 -11.89 -2.67
CA TYR A 109 15.61 -10.71 -3.18
C TYR A 109 17.01 -10.60 -2.58
N GLU A 110 17.19 -10.89 -1.29
CA GLU A 110 18.48 -10.87 -0.62
C GLU A 110 19.44 -11.92 -1.21
N GLU A 111 19.00 -13.17 -1.33
CA GLU A 111 19.78 -14.26 -1.94
C GLU A 111 20.22 -13.90 -3.36
N ALA A 112 19.27 -13.48 -4.21
CA ALA A 112 19.58 -13.07 -5.58
C ALA A 112 20.52 -11.86 -5.64
N PHE A 113 20.40 -10.92 -4.71
CA PHE A 113 21.26 -9.74 -4.62
C PHE A 113 22.68 -10.14 -4.24
N LEU A 114 22.85 -11.00 -3.24
CA LEU A 114 24.15 -11.49 -2.78
C LEU A 114 24.86 -12.33 -3.85
N GLU A 115 24.13 -13.11 -4.64
CA GLU A 115 24.69 -13.86 -5.77
C GLU A 115 25.13 -12.95 -6.92
N THR A 116 24.40 -11.87 -7.18
CA THR A 116 24.65 -10.98 -8.31
C THR A 116 25.71 -9.93 -8.00
N MET A 117 25.79 -9.46 -6.75
CA MET A 117 26.58 -8.30 -6.37
C MET A 117 27.88 -8.68 -5.69
N ASN A 118 28.98 -8.08 -6.17
CA ASN A 118 30.24 -8.11 -5.44
C ASN A 118 30.15 -7.14 -4.23
N SER A 119 30.12 -7.69 -3.02
CA SER A 119 29.97 -6.94 -1.76
C SER A 119 31.00 -5.84 -1.57
N ASP A 120 32.25 -6.06 -2.01
CA ASP A 120 33.35 -5.10 -1.87
C ASP A 120 33.19 -3.93 -2.82
N SER A 121 32.63 -4.17 -4.00
CA SER A 121 32.33 -3.12 -4.98
C SER A 121 31.13 -2.29 -4.50
N TYR A 122 30.04 -2.95 -4.09
CA TYR A 122 28.81 -2.27 -3.68
C TYR A 122 29.01 -1.42 -2.42
N SER A 123 29.73 -1.91 -1.41
CA SER A 123 29.95 -1.18 -0.15
C SER A 123 30.66 0.17 -0.35
N ARG A 124 31.57 0.26 -1.32
CA ARG A 124 32.38 1.46 -1.65
C ARG A 124 31.64 2.51 -2.48
N MET A 125 30.47 2.16 -3.04
CA MET A 125 29.66 3.10 -3.82
C MET A 125 28.99 4.16 -2.92
N ASN A 126 28.79 5.36 -3.47
CA ASN A 126 27.96 6.37 -2.83
C ASN A 126 26.46 6.01 -2.93
N THR A 127 25.60 6.70 -2.19
CA THR A 127 24.15 6.43 -2.15
C THR A 127 23.51 6.43 -3.54
N LYS A 128 23.78 7.43 -4.38
CA LYS A 128 23.19 7.50 -5.73
C LYS A 128 23.57 6.32 -6.62
N GLN A 129 24.82 5.87 -6.51
CA GLN A 129 25.30 4.70 -7.25
C GLN A 129 24.65 3.41 -6.74
N LYS A 130 24.53 3.27 -5.40
CA LYS A 130 23.84 2.14 -4.77
C LYS A 130 22.37 2.08 -5.21
N ASP A 131 21.68 3.21 -5.17
CA ASP A 131 20.28 3.31 -5.60
C ASP A 131 20.11 2.88 -7.05
N GLN A 132 20.96 3.37 -7.95
CA GLN A 132 20.90 3.02 -9.38
C GLN A 132 21.14 1.52 -9.60
N VAL A 133 22.19 0.97 -9.00
CA VAL A 133 22.52 -0.46 -9.11
C VAL A 133 21.41 -1.33 -8.53
N PHE A 134 20.82 -0.93 -7.42
CA PHE A 134 19.73 -1.66 -6.78
C PHE A 134 18.45 -1.62 -7.62
N ILE A 135 18.11 -0.47 -8.21
CA ILE A 135 16.95 -0.35 -9.11
C ILE A 135 17.13 -1.24 -10.35
N GLU A 136 18.31 -1.24 -10.96
CA GLU A 136 18.61 -2.11 -12.11
C GLU A 136 18.53 -3.60 -11.76
N PHE A 137 19.08 -3.97 -10.60
CA PHE A 137 18.96 -5.32 -10.06
C PHE A 137 17.49 -5.71 -9.85
N TYR A 138 16.72 -4.84 -9.21
CA TYR A 138 15.32 -5.08 -8.90
C TYR A 138 14.50 -5.28 -10.17
N GLU A 139 14.62 -4.38 -11.15
CA GLU A 139 13.90 -4.46 -12.43
C GLU A 139 14.20 -5.76 -13.18
N LYS A 140 15.45 -6.24 -13.11
CA LYS A 140 15.87 -7.51 -13.72
C LYS A 140 15.29 -8.74 -13.00
N ASN A 141 15.14 -8.68 -11.68
CA ASN A 141 14.81 -9.85 -10.85
C ASN A 141 13.34 -9.90 -10.38
N LYS A 142 12.57 -8.82 -10.53
CA LYS A 142 11.18 -8.77 -10.05
C LYS A 142 10.27 -9.82 -10.68
N ILE A 143 10.39 -10.07 -11.98
CA ILE A 143 9.53 -11.05 -12.68
C ILE A 143 9.83 -12.50 -12.23
N PRO A 144 11.10 -12.96 -12.22
CA PRO A 144 11.44 -14.27 -11.67
C PRO A 144 10.94 -14.49 -10.23
N ILE A 145 11.14 -13.51 -9.36
CA ILE A 145 10.77 -13.61 -7.94
C ILE A 145 9.25 -13.61 -7.78
N GLN A 146 8.52 -12.75 -8.49
CA GLN A 146 7.06 -12.76 -8.51
C GLN A 146 6.49 -14.12 -8.95
N ARG A 147 7.11 -14.76 -9.95
CA ARG A 147 6.72 -16.11 -10.39
C ARG A 147 6.93 -17.14 -9.28
N PHE A 148 8.11 -17.13 -8.65
CA PHE A 148 8.43 -18.02 -7.55
C PHE A 148 7.43 -17.89 -6.38
N VAL A 149 7.12 -16.65 -5.98
CA VAL A 149 6.19 -16.37 -4.88
C VAL A 149 4.79 -16.90 -5.23
N LYS A 150 4.32 -16.69 -6.45
CA LYS A 150 3.02 -17.22 -6.92
C LYS A 150 2.96 -18.75 -6.88
N GLU A 151 4.05 -19.42 -7.22
CA GLU A 151 4.12 -20.89 -7.21
C GLU A 151 4.12 -21.46 -5.78
N LYS A 152 4.85 -20.82 -4.85
CA LYS A 152 4.97 -21.30 -3.46
C LYS A 152 3.82 -20.88 -2.56
N PHE A 153 3.17 -19.77 -2.87
CA PHE A 153 2.07 -19.20 -2.09
C PHE A 153 0.89 -18.94 -3.02
N PRO A 154 0.18 -20.00 -3.45
CA PRO A 154 -0.97 -19.92 -4.32
C PRO A 154 -2.19 -19.45 -3.53
N GLN A 155 -2.09 -18.30 -2.85
CA GLN A 155 -3.30 -17.56 -2.52
C GLN A 155 -3.89 -17.08 -3.85
N GLU A 156 -5.21 -17.08 -3.97
CA GLU A 156 -5.93 -16.64 -5.17
C GLU A 156 -5.51 -15.20 -5.54
N PHE A 157 -4.50 -15.06 -6.38
CA PHE A 157 -4.14 -13.79 -6.99
C PHE A 157 -5.31 -13.39 -7.88
N ILE A 158 -5.99 -12.31 -7.50
CA ILE A 158 -7.08 -11.77 -8.28
C ILE A 158 -6.60 -11.37 -9.67
N GLN A 159 -7.46 -11.70 -10.63
CA GLN A 159 -7.56 -11.22 -12.00
C GLN A 159 -6.76 -9.93 -12.25
N GLU A 160 -5.98 -9.95 -13.33
CA GLU A 160 -5.38 -8.76 -13.94
C GLU A 160 -6.37 -7.59 -13.88
N ILE A 161 -6.11 -6.61 -13.00
CA ILE A 161 -6.94 -5.41 -12.94
C ILE A 161 -6.72 -4.69 -14.28
N PRO A 162 -7.77 -4.44 -15.09
CA PRO A 162 -7.61 -3.76 -16.36
C PRO A 162 -6.98 -2.38 -16.17
N VAL A 163 -6.09 -2.02 -17.09
CA VAL A 163 -5.29 -0.79 -17.19
C VAL A 163 -6.13 0.52 -17.28
N GLU A 164 -7.43 0.48 -16.98
CA GLU A 164 -8.33 1.61 -17.18
C GLU A 164 -8.31 2.68 -16.07
N LEU A 165 -7.64 2.44 -14.94
CA LEU A 165 -7.49 3.48 -13.90
C LEU A 165 -6.33 4.46 -14.13
N SER A 166 -5.51 4.26 -15.18
CA SER A 166 -4.37 5.15 -15.49
C SER A 166 -4.71 6.36 -16.37
N ASN A 167 -5.89 6.43 -16.99
CA ASN A 167 -6.15 7.39 -18.09
C ASN A 167 -7.43 8.24 -17.97
N LYS A 168 -7.84 8.62 -16.75
CA LYS A 168 -8.84 9.70 -16.56
C LYS A 168 -8.41 10.70 -15.49
N GLN A 169 -7.30 11.39 -15.73
CA GLN A 169 -6.98 12.65 -15.04
C GLN A 169 -6.05 13.54 -15.90
N LYS A 170 -6.46 13.78 -17.15
CA LYS A 170 -5.97 14.93 -17.94
C LYS A 170 -7.10 15.46 -18.82
N GLN A 171 -7.83 16.45 -18.30
CA GLN A 171 -8.27 17.61 -19.07
C GLN A 171 -8.85 18.67 -18.11
N PRO A 172 -8.29 19.90 -18.07
CA PRO A 172 -8.98 21.07 -17.60
C PRO A 172 -9.75 21.70 -18.78
N THR A 173 -11.05 21.89 -18.63
CA THR A 173 -11.82 22.78 -19.52
C THR A 173 -12.30 23.98 -18.72
N THR A 174 -11.60 25.11 -18.88
CA THR A 174 -12.22 26.45 -18.87
C THR A 174 -13.01 26.62 -20.18
N PRO A 175 -14.07 27.43 -20.17
CA PRO A 175 -13.90 28.79 -20.69
C PRO A 175 -14.63 29.87 -19.87
N ASP A 176 -13.99 31.05 -19.86
CA ASP A 176 -14.55 32.32 -19.41
C ASP A 176 -15.58 32.88 -20.42
N ASP A 177 -16.55 33.61 -19.86
CA ASP A 177 -17.29 34.79 -20.34
C ASP A 177 -17.87 34.86 -21.77
N GLU A 178 -19.19 35.12 -21.85
CA GLU A 178 -19.69 36.40 -22.42
C GLU A 178 -21.22 36.59 -22.27
N HIS A 179 -21.60 37.85 -22.11
CA HIS A 179 -22.94 38.42 -21.98
C HIS A 179 -23.96 37.99 -23.06
N SER A 180 -25.23 37.81 -22.66
CA SER A 180 -26.36 38.31 -23.46
C SER A 180 -27.63 38.48 -22.63
N THR A 181 -28.21 39.67 -22.79
CA THR A 181 -29.50 40.15 -22.29
C THR A 181 -30.70 39.34 -22.78
N GLY A 182 -31.72 39.15 -21.95
CA GLY A 182 -32.99 38.56 -22.40
C GLY A 182 -34.07 38.49 -21.33
N SER A 183 -34.81 39.59 -21.17
CA SER A 183 -36.13 39.66 -20.53
C SER A 183 -37.08 38.56 -21.02
N CYS A 184 -37.81 37.89 -20.11
CA CYS A 184 -39.28 37.71 -20.20
C CYS A 184 -39.87 37.14 -18.90
N ARG A 185 -40.94 37.80 -18.45
CA ARG A 185 -41.89 37.42 -17.40
C ARG A 185 -42.89 36.35 -17.91
N VAL A 186 -43.79 35.95 -16.98
CA VAL A 186 -45.11 35.28 -17.14
C VAL A 186 -44.99 33.77 -16.88
N ASN A 187 -45.63 33.13 -15.89
CA ASN A 187 -46.70 33.45 -14.92
C ASN A 187 -46.34 32.85 -13.55
#